data_AF-T2J7Z9-F1
#
_entry.id   AF-T2J7Z9-F1
#
_cell.length_a   1.000
_cell.length_b   1.000
_cell.length_c   1.000
_cell.angle_alpha   90.00
_cell.angle_beta   90.00
_cell.angle_gamma   90.00
#
_symmetry.space_group_name_H-M   'P 1'
#
loop_
_entity.id
_entity.type
_entity.pdbx_description
1 polymer ?
#
loop_
_entity_poly.entity_id
_entity_poly.type
_entity_poly.pdbx_seq_one_letter_code
_entity_poly.pdbx_strand_id
1 'polypeptide(L)' 'MTTNNKQFLQISQTLEQIIIGQSSIIEQLLIALLSGGHVIIEGVPGTGKTLLVKALSKLIQADF' A
#
# COMPACT_ATOMS: atom_id res chain seq x y z
N MET A 1 -24.58 4.42 -4.24
CA MET A 1 -23.90 3.12 -4.12
C MET A 1 -22.46 3.13 -4.69
N THR A 2 -21.63 4.16 -4.42
CA THR A 2 -20.25 4.23 -4.99
C THR A 2 -19.20 4.84 -4.05
N THR A 3 -19.43 4.86 -2.73
CA THR A 3 -18.51 5.50 -1.78
C THR A 3 -17.29 4.65 -1.43
N ASN A 4 -17.42 3.31 -1.38
CA ASN A 4 -16.35 2.42 -0.90
C ASN A 4 -15.09 2.42 -1.78
N ASN A 5 -15.22 2.58 -3.10
CA ASN A 5 -14.06 2.58 -3.99
C ASN A 5 -13.22 3.86 -3.90
N LYS A 6 -13.80 4.97 -3.44
CA LYS A 6 -13.10 6.27 -3.44
C LYS A 6 -11.92 6.28 -2.47
N GLN A 7 -12.10 5.72 -1.27
CA GLN A 7 -11.02 5.67 -0.27
C GLN A 7 -9.89 4.74 -0.70
N PHE A 8 -10.23 3.57 -1.26
CA PHE A 8 -9.26 2.66 -1.84
C PHE A 8 -8.41 3.36 -2.92
N LEU A 9 -9.06 3.99 -3.89
CA LEU A 9 -8.38 4.72 -4.97
C LEU A 9 -7.49 5.85 -4.44
N GLN A 10 -7.95 6.59 -3.43
CA GLN A 10 -7.15 7.66 -2.82
C GLN A 10 -5.87 7.13 -2.15
N ILE A 11 -5.98 6.02 -1.41
CA ILE A 11 -4.81 5.42 -0.74
C ILE A 11 -3.85 4.87 -1.80
N SER A 12 -4.34 4.11 -2.79
CA SER A 12 -3.51 3.58 -3.88
C SER A 12 -2.77 4.69 -4.62
N GLN A 13 -3.47 5.74 -5.05
CA GLN A 13 -2.87 6.88 -5.75
C GLN A 13 -1.81 7.59 -4.90
N THR A 14 -2.07 7.77 -3.61
CA THR A 14 -1.09 8.41 -2.71
C THR A 14 0.17 7.56 -2.56
N LEU A 15 0.02 6.23 -2.47
CA LEU A 15 1.16 5.31 -2.42
C LEU A 15 1.94 5.30 -3.74
N GLU A 16 1.27 5.36 -4.89
CA GLU A 16 1.94 5.41 -6.20
C GLU A 16 2.74 6.70 -6.42
N GLN A 17 2.32 7.81 -5.82
CA GLN A 17 3.10 9.06 -5.84
C GLN A 17 4.38 8.96 -4.98
N ILE A 18 4.36 8.17 -3.91
CA ILE A 18 5.50 8.00 -3.00
C ILE A 18 6.45 6.90 -3.51
N ILE A 19 5.90 5.83 -4.10
CA ILE A 19 6.64 4.66 -4.57
C ILE A 19 6.42 4.45 -6.07
N ILE A 20 7.40 4.88 -6.85
CA ILE A 20 7.37 4.81 -8.31
C ILE A 20 7.64 3.37 -8.78
N GLY A 21 6.84 2.89 -9.74
CA GLY A 21 7.06 1.62 -10.43
C GLY A 21 6.61 0.36 -9.68
N GLN A 22 5.90 0.50 -8.56
CA GLN A 22 5.48 -0.62 -7.69
C GLN A 22 3.95 -0.75 -7.58
N SER A 23 3.19 -0.30 -8.60
CA SER A 23 1.72 -0.30 -8.59
C SER A 23 1.09 -1.66 -8.26
N SER A 24 1.62 -2.75 -8.83
CA SER A 24 1.10 -4.10 -8.58
C SER A 24 1.27 -4.55 -7.12
N ILE A 25 2.38 -4.18 -6.49
CA ILE A 25 2.66 -4.49 -5.08
C ILE A 25 1.75 -3.67 -4.18
N ILE A 26 1.50 -2.40 -4.51
CA ILE A 26 0.55 -1.55 -3.78
C ILE A 26 -0.85 -2.16 -3.83
N GLU A 27 -1.31 -2.57 -5.00
CA GLU A 27 -2.62 -3.21 -5.17
C GLU A 27 -2.75 -4.50 -4.36
N GLN A 28 -1.78 -5.42 -4.47
CA GLN A 28 -1.76 -6.67 -3.72
C GLN A 28 -1.72 -6.44 -2.21
N LEU A 29 -0.95 -5.46 -1.75
CA LEU A 29 -0.87 -5.10 -0.33
C LEU A 29 -2.21 -4.60 0.22
N LEU A 30 -2.91 -3.76 -0.53
CA LEU A 30 -4.23 -3.26 -0.15
C LEU A 30 -5.30 -4.37 -0.20
N ILE A 31 -5.24 -5.25 -1.18
CA ILE A 31 -6.13 -6.44 -1.25
C ILE A 31 -5.92 -7.33 -0.02
N ALA A 32 -4.66 -7.61 0.33
CA ALA A 32 -4.35 -8.41 1.50
C ALA A 32 -4.83 -7.74 2.80
N LEU A 33 -4.59 -6.43 2.96
CA LEU A 33 -5.06 -5.66 4.11
C LEU A 33 -6.58 -5.74 4.27
N LEU A 34 -7.33 -5.51 3.19
CA LEU A 34 -8.79 -5.51 3.21
C LEU A 34 -9.40 -6.90 3.40
N SER A 35 -8.67 -7.96 3.04
CA SER A 35 -9.08 -9.35 3.23
C SER A 35 -8.61 -9.96 4.55
N GLY A 36 -7.86 -9.21 5.37
CA GLY A 36 -7.25 -9.74 6.61
C GLY A 36 -6.11 -10.73 6.35
N GLY A 37 -5.53 -10.71 5.15
CA GLY A 37 -4.38 -11.53 4.77
C GLY A 37 -3.05 -10.97 5.26
N HIS A 38 -1.98 -11.75 5.04
CA HIS A 38 -0.61 -11.38 5.40
C HIS A 38 0.24 -11.31 4.12
N VAL A 39 1.18 -10.36 4.07
CA VAL A 39 2.08 -10.16 2.93
C VAL A 39 3.52 -10.16 3.40
N ILE A 40 4.38 -10.85 2.66
CA ILE A 40 5.84 -10.76 2.79
C ILE A 40 6.36 -9.99 1.58
N ILE A 41 7.12 -8.91 1.82
CA ILE A 41 7.65 -8.05 0.76
C ILE A 41 9.15 -8.32 0.64
N GLU A 42 9.54 -9.12 -0.36
CA GLU A 42 10.95 -9.47 -0.62
C GLU A 42 11.56 -8.70 -1.80
N GLY A 43 12.89 -8.70 -1.88
CA GLY A 43 13.65 -8.19 -3.02
C GLY A 43 14.93 -7.49 -2.59
N VAL A 44 15.65 -6.92 -3.55
CA VAL A 44 16.97 -6.28 -3.32
C VAL A 44 16.89 -5.04 -2.43
N PRO A 45 17.96 -4.66 -1.70
CA PRO A 45 18.01 -3.43 -0.91
C PRO A 45 17.75 -2.17 -1.77
N GLY A 46 17.09 -1.16 -1.19
CA GLY A 46 16.87 0.13 -1.84
C GLY A 46 15.61 0.27 -2.71
N THR A 47 14.77 -0.76 -2.86
CA THR A 47 13.56 -0.69 -3.71
C THR A 47 12.33 -0.10 -2.99
N GLY A 48 12.52 0.73 -1.97
CA GLY A 48 11.42 1.42 -1.29
C GLY A 48 10.49 0.55 -0.43
N LYS A 49 10.83 -0.72 -0.12
CA LYS A 49 9.97 -1.62 0.69
C LYS A 49 9.62 -1.05 2.06
N THR A 50 10.61 -0.59 2.82
CA THR A 50 10.39 0.04 4.14
C THR A 50 9.60 1.35 4.02
N LEU A 51 9.85 2.11 2.96
CA LEU A 51 9.12 3.36 2.70
C LEU A 51 7.65 3.09 2.39
N LEU A 52 7.36 2.05 1.60
CA LEU A 52 6.01 1.61 1.26
C LEU A 52 5.20 1.29 2.52
N VAL A 53 5.71 0.43 3.39
CA VAL A 53 4.97 0.03 4.60
C VAL A 53 4.82 1.22 5.56
N LYS A 54 5.85 2.06 5.71
CA LYS A 54 5.78 3.29 6.52
C LYS A 54 4.80 4.32 5.98
N ALA A 55 4.68 4.44 4.66
CA ALA A 55 3.71 5.34 4.04
C ALA A 55 2.29 4.82 4.23
N LEU A 56 2.08 3.52 4.02
CA LEU A 56 0.79 2.87 4.24
C LEU A 56 0.35 3.02 5.69
N SER A 57 1.20 2.73 6.68
CA SER A 57 0.86 2.81 8.10
C SER A 57 0.40 4.22 8.49
N LYS A 58 1.08 5.27 8.00
CA LYS A 58 0.65 6.67 8.20
C LYS A 58 -0.70 6.98 7.56
N LEU A 59 -0.99 6.45 6.38
CA LEU A 59 -2.25 6.70 5.67
C LEU A 59 -3.45 6.04 6.37
N ILE A 60 -3.24 4.87 6.97
CA ILE A 60 -4.30 4.12 7.66
C ILE A 60 -4.29 4.31 9.18
N GLN A 61 -3.39 5.15 9.71
CA GLN A 61 -3.20 5.37 11.15
C GLN A 61 -2.87 4.09 11.92
N ALA A 62 -2.01 3.24 11.35
CA ALA A 62 -1.45 2.06 11.99
C ALA A 62 -0.01 2.28 12.45
N ASP A 63 0.48 1.41 13.31
CA ASP A 63 1.86 1.42 13.81
C ASP A 63 2.84 0.79 12.80
N PHE A 64 4.07 1.32 12.74
CA PHE A 64 5.19 0.79 11.95
C PHE A 64 6.56 1.13 12.55
#